data_AF-A0A520CHS0-F1
#
_entry.id   AF-A0A520CHS0-F1
#
_cell.length_a   1.000
_cell.length_b   1.000
_cell.length_c   1.000
_cell.angle_alpha   90.00
_cell.angle_beta   90.00
_cell.angle_gamma   90.00
#
_symmetry.space_group_name_H-M   'P 1'
#
loop_
_entity.id
_entity.type
_entity.pdbx_description
1 polymer ?
#
loop_
_entity_poly.entity_id
_entity_poly.type
_entity_poly.pdbx_seq_one_letter_code
_entity_poly.pdbx_strand_id
1 'polypeptide(L)'
;FRTKSSGKKIEVTKSSTAEKLSIRFNVTPNELAEKGHHNVFLRVFDPAGNLLANENNRFEADGQEMQFTHSVFINYNNDNSTFTIDWANPKPYIKGIYTVILYTDGTTMGKAQLELR
;
A
#
# COMPACT_ATOMS: atom_id res chain seq x y z
N PHE A 1 -4.77 -11.70 -0.73
CA PHE A 1 -4.33 -13.10 -0.58
C PHE A 1 -5.18 -13.81 0.48
N ARG A 2 -5.39 -15.13 0.32
CA ARG A 2 -5.92 -16.02 1.36
C ARG A 2 -4.80 -16.96 1.79
N THR A 3 -4.65 -17.17 3.10
CA THR A 3 -3.71 -18.16 3.63
C THR A 3 -4.47 -19.47 3.82
N LYS A 4 -4.15 -20.51 3.04
CA LYS A 4 -4.65 -21.87 3.36
C LYS A 4 -3.90 -22.40 4.58
N SER A 5 -4.46 -23.42 5.25
CA SER A 5 -3.91 -24.11 6.44
C SER A 5 -2.48 -24.69 6.28
N SER A 6 -1.90 -24.57 5.09
CA SER A 6 -0.54 -24.99 4.71
C SER A 6 0.46 -23.81 4.60
N GLY A 7 0.06 -22.58 4.93
CA GLY A 7 0.94 -21.40 4.89
C GLY A 7 1.15 -20.75 3.51
N LYS A 8 0.60 -21.34 2.44
CA LYS A 8 0.74 -20.81 1.06
C LYS A 8 -0.19 -19.60 0.83
N LYS A 9 0.39 -18.43 0.54
CA LYS A 9 -0.34 -17.20 0.15
C LYS A 9 -0.85 -17.36 -1.30
N ILE A 10 -2.17 -17.41 -1.50
CA ILE A 10 -2.78 -17.45 -2.85
C ILE A 10 -3.33 -16.06 -3.19
N GLU A 11 -2.98 -15.52 -4.36
CA GLU A 11 -3.56 -14.28 -4.88
C GLU A 11 -5.04 -14.53 -5.19
N VAL A 12 -5.92 -13.76 -4.54
CA VAL A 12 -7.37 -13.94 -4.69
C VAL A 12 -7.94 -12.62 -5.17
N THR A 13 -8.55 -12.67 -6.35
CA THR A 13 -9.31 -11.59 -6.94
C THR A 13 -10.77 -11.58 -6.49
N LYS A 14 -11.19 -12.52 -5.63
CA LYS A 14 -12.58 -12.68 -5.18
C LYS A 14 -12.81 -11.97 -3.84
N SER A 15 -13.70 -10.97 -3.81
CA SER A 15 -13.90 -10.08 -2.65
C SER A 15 -14.26 -10.82 -1.36
N SER A 16 -15.09 -11.87 -1.43
CA SER A 16 -15.52 -12.67 -0.25
C SER A 16 -14.42 -13.51 0.42
N THR A 17 -13.22 -13.61 -0.17
CA THR A 17 -12.09 -14.40 0.39
C THR A 17 -10.81 -13.58 0.56
N ALA A 18 -10.86 -12.29 0.25
CA ALA A 18 -9.74 -11.40 0.47
C ALA A 18 -9.65 -11.10 1.98
N GLU A 19 -8.59 -11.57 2.63
CA GLU A 19 -8.31 -11.22 4.03
C GLU A 19 -7.34 -10.04 4.10
N LYS A 20 -6.34 -10.03 3.20
CA LYS A 20 -5.29 -9.00 3.12
C LYS A 20 -5.01 -8.61 1.68
N LEU A 21 -4.75 -7.34 1.44
CA LEU A 21 -4.10 -6.85 0.24
C LEU A 21 -2.58 -6.95 0.45
N SER A 22 -1.89 -7.62 -0.48
CA SER A 22 -0.43 -7.59 -0.51
C SER A 22 -0.01 -6.73 -1.67
N ILE A 23 0.62 -5.61 -1.37
CA ILE A 23 1.09 -4.62 -2.35
C ILE A 23 2.58 -4.87 -2.52
N ARG A 24 2.98 -5.39 -3.67
CA ARG A 24 4.38 -5.57 -4.02
C ARG A 24 4.80 -4.45 -4.96
N PHE A 25 5.86 -3.74 -4.60
CA PHE A 25 6.43 -2.67 -5.41
C PHE A 25 7.95 -2.83 -5.48
N ASN A 26 8.50 -2.38 -6.60
CA ASN A 26 9.94 -2.35 -6.81
C ASN A 26 10.37 -0.89 -6.70
N VAL A 27 11.41 -0.65 -5.92
CA VAL A 27 12.03 0.66 -5.81
C VAL A 27 13.28 0.64 -6.67
N THR A 28 13.24 1.39 -7.76
CA THR A 28 14.38 1.51 -8.67
C THR A 28 15.47 2.37 -8.02
N PRO A 29 16.76 2.05 -8.26
CA PRO A 29 17.86 2.91 -7.84
C PRO A 29 17.67 4.34 -8.34
N ASN A 30 17.88 5.28 -7.43
CA ASN A 30 17.82 6.71 -7.61
C ASN A 30 19.00 7.31 -6.85
N GLU A 31 19.99 7.81 -7.59
CA GLU A 31 21.20 8.42 -7.03
C GLU A 31 20.93 9.75 -6.31
N LEU A 32 19.78 10.36 -6.55
CA LEU A 32 19.35 11.59 -5.86
C LEU A 32 18.60 11.30 -4.56
N ALA A 33 18.19 10.05 -4.32
CA ALA A 33 17.54 9.66 -3.08
C ALA A 33 18.58 9.31 -2.02
N GLU A 34 18.40 9.83 -0.80
CA GLU A 34 19.24 9.45 0.33
C GLU A 34 19.12 7.95 0.61
N LYS A 35 20.22 7.29 1.00
CA LYS A 35 20.18 5.90 1.43
C LYS A 35 19.81 5.84 2.91
N GLY A 36 18.88 4.97 3.27
CA GLY A 36 18.53 4.76 4.67
C GLY A 36 17.08 4.36 4.87
N HIS A 37 16.54 4.77 6.01
CA HIS A 37 15.18 4.42 6.40
C HIS A 37 14.20 5.46 5.84
N HIS A 38 13.31 5.01 4.96
CA HIS A 38 12.24 5.83 4.42
C HIS A 38 10.90 5.35 4.94
N ASN A 39 10.03 6.30 5.26
CA ASN A 39 8.67 5.99 5.68
C ASN A 39 7.75 6.05 4.46
N VAL A 40 7.19 4.90 4.10
CA VAL A 40 6.26 4.76 2.99
C VAL A 40 4.84 4.79 3.50
N PHE A 41 4.08 5.78 3.05
CA PHE A 41 2.67 5.95 3.34
C PHE A 41 1.82 5.33 2.24
N LEU A 42 1.02 4.34 2.61
CA LEU A 42 0.03 3.68 1.78
C LEU A 42 -1.32 4.38 1.90
N ARG A 43 -1.92 4.72 0.77
CA ARG A 43 -3.30 5.21 0.67
C ARG A 43 -4.12 4.24 -0.16
N VAL A 44 -5.19 3.69 0.42
CA VAL A 44 -6.08 2.74 -0.25
C VAL A 44 -7.46 3.37 -0.38
N PHE A 45 -7.93 3.56 -1.60
CA PHE A 45 -9.28 4.00 -1.92
C PHE A 45 -10.14 2.80 -2.27
N ASP A 46 -11.34 2.75 -1.71
CA ASP A 46 -12.35 1.77 -2.04
C ASP A 46 -12.97 2.05 -3.43
N PRO A 47 -13.75 1.10 -3.98
CA PRO A 47 -14.45 1.29 -5.26
C PRO A 47 -15.47 2.43 -5.28
N ALA A 48 -15.90 2.93 -4.11
CA ALA A 48 -16.79 4.07 -3.98
C ALA A 48 -16.02 5.41 -3.91
N GLY A 49 -14.68 5.38 -3.95
CA GLY A 49 -13.81 6.55 -3.89
C GLY A 49 -13.46 7.01 -2.47
N ASN A 50 -13.86 6.27 -1.44
CA ASN A 50 -13.54 6.58 -0.05
C ASN A 50 -12.14 6.12 0.30
N LEU A 51 -11.36 6.99 0.93
CA LEU A 51 -10.08 6.63 1.51
C LEU A 51 -10.29 5.76 2.75
N LEU A 52 -9.69 4.58 2.76
CA LEU A 52 -9.70 3.65 3.89
C LEU A 52 -8.60 4.05 4.89
N ALA A 53 -8.73 5.22 5.51
CA ALA A 53 -7.80 5.72 6.52
C ALA A 53 -8.48 5.81 7.89
N ASN A 54 -7.66 5.77 8.95
CA ASN A 54 -8.11 6.15 10.29
C ASN A 54 -7.97 7.66 10.45
N GLU A 55 -8.86 8.30 11.21
CA GLU A 55 -8.88 9.77 11.37
C GLU A 55 -7.58 10.34 11.96
N ASN A 56 -6.85 9.54 12.74
CA ASN A 56 -5.57 9.91 13.36
C ASN A 56 -4.36 9.74 12.44
N ASN A 57 -4.49 9.01 11.34
CA ASN A 57 -3.37 8.70 10.46
C ASN A 57 -3.18 9.83 9.44
N ARG A 58 -2.36 10.82 9.81
CA ARG A 58 -2.02 11.96 8.96
C ARG A 58 -0.53 12.07 8.72
N PHE A 59 -0.15 12.49 7.52
CA PHE A 59 1.22 12.74 7.12
C PHE A 59 1.26 14.01 6.29
N GLU A 60 2.39 14.70 6.30
CA GLU A 60 2.61 15.86 5.44
C GLU A 60 3.25 15.41 4.12
N ALA A 61 2.71 15.89 3.01
CA ALA A 61 3.30 15.71 1.68
C ALA A 61 2.95 16.91 0.81
N ASP A 62 3.94 17.41 0.05
CA ASP A 62 3.85 18.66 -0.72
C ASP A 62 3.30 19.86 0.09
N GLY A 63 3.66 19.95 1.39
CA GLY A 63 3.16 21.00 2.29
C GLY A 63 1.67 20.91 2.63
N GLN A 64 1.03 19.79 2.33
CA GLN A 64 -0.36 19.51 2.67
C GLN A 64 -0.45 18.33 3.62
N GLU A 65 -1.27 18.47 4.65
CA GLU A 65 -1.60 17.37 5.54
C GLU A 65 -2.59 16.42 4.84
N MET A 66 -2.14 15.21 4.57
CA MET A 66 -2.92 14.15 3.93
C MET A 66 -3.15 12.99 4.89
N GLN A 67 -4.25 12.28 4.67
CA GLN A 67 -4.55 11.05 5.42
C GLN A 67 -3.95 9.83 4.71
N PHE A 68 -3.49 8.87 5.53
CA PHE A 68 -2.96 7.60 5.05
C PHE A 68 -3.66 6.39 5.68
N THR A 69 -3.70 5.30 4.93
CA THR A 69 -4.29 4.02 5.34
C THR A 69 -3.33 3.26 6.25
N HIS A 70 -2.07 3.14 5.85
CA HIS A 70 -1.04 2.43 6.58
C HIS A 70 0.33 3.03 6.29
N SER A 71 1.29 2.94 7.22
CA SER A 71 2.66 3.36 7.00
C SER A 71 3.61 2.21 7.30
N VAL A 72 4.69 2.12 6.54
CA VAL A 72 5.74 1.14 6.76
C VAL A 72 7.10 1.79 6.62
N PHE A 73 8.07 1.33 7.41
CA PHE A 73 9.46 1.73 7.24
C PHE A 73 10.15 0.74 6.29
N ILE A 74 10.78 1.26 5.24
CA ILE A 74 11.63 0.49 4.35
C ILE A 74 13.07 0.97 4.49
N ASN A 75 14.02 0.06 4.35
CA ASN A 75 15.43 0.41 4.25
C ASN A 75 15.84 0.42 2.78
N TYR A 76 16.03 1.61 2.22
CA TYR A 76 16.43 1.82 0.84
C TYR A 76 17.95 1.94 0.76
N ASN A 77 18.60 1.01 0.04
CA ASN A 77 20.07 1.00 -0.10
C ASN A 77 20.55 1.36 -1.52
N ASN A 78 19.67 1.95 -2.35
CA ASN A 78 19.93 2.20 -3.78
C ASN A 78 20.25 0.93 -4.58
N ASP A 79 19.83 -0.23 -4.08
CA ASP A 79 19.74 -1.47 -4.83
C ASP A 79 18.29 -1.62 -5.32
N ASN A 80 18.08 -2.24 -6.47
CA ASN A 80 16.75 -2.42 -7.06
C ASN A 80 15.90 -3.39 -6.21
N SER A 81 15.45 -2.89 -5.07
CA SER A 81 14.87 -3.65 -3.96
C SER A 81 13.37 -3.80 -4.16
N THR A 82 12.87 -5.00 -3.90
CA THR A 82 11.44 -5.31 -3.92
C THR A 82 10.89 -5.35 -2.50
N PHE A 83 9.89 -4.52 -2.22
CA PHE A 83 9.19 -4.52 -0.93
C PHE A 83 7.78 -5.06 -1.08
N THR A 84 7.23 -5.60 0.01
CA THR A 84 5.86 -6.11 0.05
C THR A 84 5.18 -5.59 1.31
N ILE A 85 4.04 -4.91 1.15
CA ILE A 85 3.20 -4.43 2.24
C ILE A 85 1.96 -5.32 2.31
N ASP A 86 1.79 -6.02 3.42
CA ASP A 86 0.57 -6.77 3.71
C ASP A 86 -0.36 -5.91 4.57
N TRP A 87 -1.42 -5.37 3.97
CA TRP A 87 -2.43 -4.58 4.68
C TRP A 87 -3.78 -5.31 4.72
N ALA A 88 -4.46 -5.26 5.87
CA ALA A 88 -5.79 -5.82 6.05
C ALA A 88 -6.80 -4.68 6.24
N ASN A 89 -7.84 -4.65 5.42
CA ASN A 89 -8.95 -3.73 5.61
C ASN A 89 -9.69 -4.07 6.91
N PRO A 90 -9.90 -3.10 7.83
CA PRO A 90 -10.73 -3.31 9.02
C PRO A 90 -12.20 -3.56 8.67
N LYS A 91 -12.64 -3.16 7.47
CA LYS A 91 -13.99 -3.39 6.94
C LYS A 91 -14.00 -4.57 5.94
N PRO A 92 -15.15 -5.23 5.71
CA PRO A 92 -15.26 -6.23 4.66
C PRO A 92 -14.94 -5.63 3.27
N TYR A 93 -14.23 -6.38 2.44
CA TYR A 93 -13.97 -5.96 1.05
C TYR A 93 -15.25 -6.04 0.22
N ILE A 94 -15.50 -5.01 -0.57
CA ILE A 94 -16.58 -4.95 -1.55
C ILE A 94 -16.03 -5.26 -2.95
N LYS A 95 -16.93 -5.55 -3.89
CA LYS A 95 -16.55 -5.76 -5.29
C LYS A 95 -16.28 -4.41 -5.97
N GLY A 96 -15.28 -4.36 -6.84
CA GLY A 96 -14.93 -3.20 -7.63
C GLY A 96 -13.43 -2.91 -7.63
N ILE A 97 -13.07 -1.71 -8.11
CA ILE A 97 -11.68 -1.30 -8.30
C ILE A 97 -11.18 -0.54 -7.08
N TYR A 98 -10.23 -1.14 -6.37
CA TYR A 98 -9.45 -0.49 -5.32
C TYR A 98 -8.29 0.26 -5.95
N THR A 99 -8.07 1.49 -5.53
CA THR A 99 -6.92 2.28 -5.98
C THR A 99 -5.94 2.43 -4.83
N VAL A 100 -4.69 2.07 -5.07
CA VAL A 100 -3.60 2.15 -4.10
C VAL A 100 -2.59 3.19 -4.57
N ILE A 101 -2.19 4.08 -3.67
CA ILE A 101 -1.17 5.11 -3.92
C ILE A 101 -0.13 5.04 -2.82
N LEU A 102 1.15 5.04 -3.21
CA LEU A 102 2.29 5.02 -2.31
C LEU A 102 2.97 6.40 -2.31
N TYR A 103 3.31 6.89 -1.12
CA TYR A 103 4.04 8.12 -0.90
C TYR A 103 5.28 7.85 -0.05
N THR A 104 6.37 8.55 -0.31
CA THR A 104 7.59 8.57 0.53
C THR A 104 8.17 9.97 0.49
N ASP A 105 8.73 10.44 1.61
CA ASP A 105 9.47 11.72 1.67
C ASP A 105 8.70 12.90 1.05
N GLY A 106 7.40 12.93 1.28
CA GLY A 106 6.51 13.96 0.75
C GLY A 106 6.13 13.83 -0.73
N THR A 107 6.65 12.84 -1.47
CA THR A 107 6.42 12.65 -2.91
C THR A 107 5.66 11.35 -3.21
N THR A 108 4.94 11.29 -4.33
CA THR A 108 4.26 10.06 -4.79
C THR A 108 5.27 9.09 -5.40
N MET A 109 5.37 7.86 -4.88
CA MET A 109 6.19 6.79 -5.47
C MET A 109 5.49 6.13 -6.66
N GLY A 110 4.18 5.93 -6.55
CA GLY A 110 3.43 5.22 -7.59
C GLY A 110 1.97 4.96 -7.23
N LYS A 111 1.22 4.53 -8.24
CA LYS A 111 -0.20 4.20 -8.17
C LYS A 111 -0.44 2.82 -8.78
N ALA A 112 -1.25 2.02 -8.12
CA ALA A 112 -1.72 0.73 -8.59
C ALA A 112 -3.24 0.64 -8.46
N GLN A 113 -3.87 -0.19 -9.30
CA GLN A 113 -5.29 -0.47 -9.21
C GLN A 113 -5.50 -1.98 -9.13
N LEU A 114 -6.41 -2.40 -8.26
CA LEU A 114 -6.75 -3.80 -8.03
C LEU A 114 -8.25 -3.98 -8.16
N GLU A 115 -8.69 -4.78 -9.12
CA GLU A 115 -10.10 -5.14 -9.27
C GLU A 115 -10.43 -6.40 -8.45
N LEU A 116 -11.39 -6.26 -7.52
CA LEU A 116 -11.99 -7.39 -6.80
C LEU A 116 -13.35 -7.74 -7.42
N ARG A 117 -13.51 -8.99 -7.86
CA ARG A 117 -14.72 -9.55 -8.50
C ARG A 117 -15.58 -10.40 -7.54
#